data_AF-A0A928LEC6-F1
#
_entry.id   AF-A0A928LEC6-F1
#
_cell.length_a   1.000
_cell.length_b   1.000
_cell.length_c   1.000
_cell.angle_alpha   90.00
_cell.angle_beta   90.00
_cell.angle_gamma   90.00
#
_symmetry.space_group_name_H-M   'P 1'
#
loop_
_entity.id
_entity.type
_entity.pdbx_description
1 polymer ?
#
loop_
_entity_poly.entity_id
_entity_poly.type
_entity_poly.pdbx_seq_one_letter_code
_entity_poly.pdbx_strand_id
1 'polypeptide(L)'
;MSAESKSLPSDIQSKIEKYRKELTALGMSEATKRNPSSSHWYFYKPTTDLTAFIVNLKGNEFYIEVAYGYASTAFTRMAGAENALVEWGVSDEDITIREKMIICDEADEIIAKSKIAEMYDTYLHTPKDELLLFAKEKRKAFIQQIQAKLKPLGFKKKANTWTRSLTDTYYLMFNAQKSSFSDEYYFNLYIGKNGTNDYGDCYYTRIAPADMSPMDWQALNKEEFDFFLDKSVVPEVEKIICTPLAELGKKPSYWIGCHCNRQKCESCWQQKNLWETK
;
A
#
# COMPACT_ATOMS: atom_id res chain seq x y z
N MET A 1 -2.40 17.56 -14.63
CA MET A 1 -3.67 18.33 -14.63
C MET A 1 -4.22 18.27 -13.22
N SER A 2 -4.61 19.40 -12.62
CA SER A 2 -5.36 19.37 -11.37
C SER A 2 -6.76 18.83 -11.63
N ALA A 3 -7.20 17.83 -10.86
CA ALA A 3 -8.61 17.49 -10.82
C ALA A 3 -9.37 18.68 -10.23
N GLU A 4 -10.40 19.16 -10.92
CA GLU A 4 -11.32 20.14 -10.35
C GLU A 4 -12.03 19.47 -9.16
N SER A 5 -12.04 20.12 -8.00
CA SER A 5 -12.68 19.58 -6.81
C SER A 5 -14.20 19.66 -6.97
N LYS A 6 -14.79 18.66 -7.63
CA LYS A 6 -16.24 18.41 -7.56
C LYS A 6 -16.66 18.46 -6.09
N SER A 7 -17.63 19.31 -5.76
CA SER A 7 -18.27 19.28 -4.45
C SER A 7 -18.90 17.89 -4.23
N LEU A 8 -18.67 17.29 -3.06
CA LEU A 8 -19.31 16.02 -2.69
C LEU A 8 -20.85 16.11 -2.83
N PRO A 9 -21.55 15.04 -3.22
CA PRO A 9 -23.01 14.98 -3.18
C PRO A 9 -23.58 15.33 -1.80
N SER A 10 -24.76 15.95 -1.77
CA SER A 10 -25.37 16.51 -0.54
C SER A 10 -25.74 15.45 0.49
N ASP A 11 -26.05 14.23 0.07
CA ASP A 11 -26.29 13.07 0.92
C ASP A 11 -24.97 12.57 1.57
N ILE A 12 -23.88 12.51 0.81
CA ILE A 12 -22.54 12.19 1.34
C ILE A 12 -22.09 13.26 2.34
N GLN A 13 -22.26 14.56 2.03
CA GLN A 13 -22.00 15.64 2.99
C GLN A 13 -22.84 15.48 4.27
N SER A 14 -24.12 15.12 4.15
CA SER A 14 -25.02 14.92 5.29
C SER A 14 -24.64 13.70 6.15
N LYS A 15 -24.27 12.58 5.53
CA LYS A 15 -23.75 11.38 6.22
C LYS A 15 -22.45 11.69 6.96
N ILE A 16 -21.52 12.42 6.34
CA ILE A 16 -20.26 12.83 6.98
C ILE A 16 -20.55 13.77 8.17
N GLU A 17 -21.40 14.77 8.00
CA GLU A 17 -21.76 15.70 9.08
C GLU A 17 -22.48 15.03 10.27
N LYS A 18 -23.25 13.95 10.02
CA LYS A 18 -23.76 13.03 11.05
C LYS A 18 -22.58 12.38 11.80
N TYR A 19 -21.65 11.74 11.10
CA TYR A 19 -20.52 11.04 11.72
C TYR A 19 -19.57 11.99 12.47
N ARG A 20 -19.28 13.19 11.96
CA ARG A 20 -18.48 14.22 12.64
C ARG A 20 -19.08 14.55 14.02
N LYS A 21 -20.41 14.68 14.11
CA LYS A 21 -21.13 14.91 15.38
C LYS A 21 -21.10 13.70 16.30
N GLU A 22 -21.29 12.49 15.78
CA GLU A 22 -21.22 11.25 16.56
C GLU A 22 -19.82 11.04 17.16
N LEU A 23 -18.74 11.20 16.38
CA LEU A 23 -17.36 11.07 16.86
C LEU A 23 -17.01 12.14 17.92
N THR A 24 -17.49 13.38 17.73
CA THR A 24 -17.34 14.45 18.73
C THR A 24 -18.09 14.13 20.03
N ALA A 25 -19.32 13.59 19.94
CA ALA A 25 -20.10 13.17 21.10
C ALA A 25 -19.47 11.96 21.85
N LEU A 26 -18.71 11.12 21.15
CA LEU A 26 -17.89 10.05 21.72
C LEU A 26 -16.55 10.54 22.32
N GLY A 27 -16.32 11.86 22.33
CA GLY A 27 -15.14 12.49 22.91
C GLY A 27 -13.88 12.38 22.05
N MET A 28 -14.02 12.29 20.72
CA MET A 28 -12.91 12.51 19.79
C MET A 28 -12.76 14.01 19.50
N SER A 29 -11.53 14.45 19.23
CA SER A 29 -11.19 15.79 18.76
C SER A 29 -11.03 15.78 17.24
N GLU A 30 -11.55 16.79 16.56
CA GLU A 30 -11.30 17.01 15.12
C GLU A 30 -10.05 17.87 14.92
N ALA A 31 -9.22 17.53 13.93
CA ALA A 31 -8.03 18.31 13.60
C ALA A 31 -8.39 19.65 12.93
N THR A 32 -7.68 20.72 13.31
CA THR A 32 -8.03 22.12 13.00
C THR A 32 -7.73 22.53 11.54
N LYS A 33 -6.76 21.88 10.90
CA LYS A 33 -6.23 22.21 9.57
C LYS A 33 -6.16 20.98 8.67
N ARG A 34 -7.21 20.80 7.87
CA ARG A 34 -7.04 20.48 6.44
C ARG A 34 -7.90 21.45 5.63
N ASN A 35 -7.57 21.59 4.35
CA ASN A 35 -8.16 22.59 3.45
C ASN A 35 -9.71 22.56 3.55
N PRO A 36 -10.44 23.69 3.71
CA PRO A 36 -11.90 23.69 3.79
C PRO A 36 -12.63 23.07 2.57
N SER A 37 -11.97 22.94 1.42
CA SER A 37 -12.49 22.21 0.25
C SER A 37 -12.06 20.72 0.19
N SER A 38 -11.52 20.18 1.28
CA SER A 38 -11.04 18.80 1.38
C SER A 38 -12.18 17.84 1.68
N SER A 39 -12.29 16.75 0.93
CA SER A 39 -13.23 15.66 1.21
C SER A 39 -12.72 14.71 2.30
N HIS A 40 -11.93 15.19 3.27
CA HIS A 40 -11.13 14.37 4.20
C HIS A 40 -11.05 15.06 5.57
N TRP A 41 -11.59 14.40 6.59
CA TRP A 41 -11.70 14.85 7.98
C TRP A 41 -10.98 13.87 8.91
N TYR A 42 -10.36 14.39 9.97
CA TYR A 42 -9.33 13.68 10.72
C TYR A 42 -9.62 13.80 12.22
N PHE A 43 -10.09 12.72 12.85
CA PHE A 43 -10.43 12.68 14.26
C PHE A 43 -9.40 11.86 15.05
N TYR A 44 -9.07 12.33 16.24
CA TYR A 44 -8.18 11.63 17.16
C TYR A 44 -8.71 11.65 18.60
N LYS A 45 -8.33 10.66 19.40
CA LYS A 45 -8.60 10.57 20.83
C LYS A 45 -7.35 10.01 21.53
N PRO A 46 -6.61 10.81 22.32
CA PRO A 46 -5.48 10.30 23.08
C PRO A 46 -5.93 9.20 24.05
N THR A 47 -5.21 8.07 24.09
CA THR A 47 -5.53 6.95 25.00
C THR A 47 -4.37 6.62 25.94
N THR A 48 -3.13 6.94 25.54
CA THR A 48 -1.96 6.96 26.44
C THR A 48 -1.11 8.20 26.17
N ASP A 49 -0.10 8.40 27.01
CA ASP A 49 1.01 9.35 26.87
C ASP A 49 1.59 9.46 25.43
N LEU A 50 1.60 8.35 24.68
CA LEU A 50 2.31 8.22 23.39
C LEU A 50 1.47 7.57 22.27
N THR A 51 0.16 7.40 22.50
CA THR A 51 -0.76 6.77 21.53
C THR A 51 -2.12 7.49 21.49
N ALA A 52 -2.73 7.52 20.30
CA ALA A 52 -4.09 7.97 20.09
C ALA A 52 -4.84 7.00 19.19
N PHE A 53 -6.13 6.84 19.45
CA PHE A 53 -7.06 6.25 18.51
C PHE A 53 -7.42 7.29 17.44
N ILE A 54 -7.45 6.87 16.18
CA ILE A 54 -7.66 7.70 15.00
C ILE A 54 -8.88 7.17 14.25
N VAL A 55 -9.75 8.09 13.79
CA VAL A 55 -10.84 7.81 12.85
C VAL A 55 -10.84 8.92 11.80
N ASN A 56 -10.45 8.57 10.58
CA ASN A 56 -10.41 9.48 9.45
C ASN A 56 -11.58 9.17 8.51
N LEU A 57 -12.33 10.20 8.12
CA LEU A 57 -13.47 10.09 7.21
C LEU A 57 -13.10 10.73 5.88
N LYS A 58 -13.27 10.00 4.77
CA LYS A 58 -13.02 10.49 3.42
C LYS A 58 -14.27 10.31 2.54
N GLY A 59 -14.87 11.41 2.11
CA GLY A 59 -15.99 11.42 1.19
C GLY A 59 -15.55 11.19 -0.25
N ASN A 60 -16.33 10.38 -0.97
CA ASN A 60 -16.20 10.14 -2.41
C ASN A 60 -17.57 10.35 -3.09
N GLU A 61 -17.67 10.17 -4.42
CA GLU A 61 -18.90 10.47 -5.18
C GLU A 61 -20.08 9.53 -4.85
N PHE A 62 -19.83 8.34 -4.27
CA PHE A 62 -20.89 7.35 -3.96
C PHE A 62 -20.80 6.70 -2.57
N TYR A 63 -19.72 6.96 -1.81
CA TYR A 63 -19.42 6.27 -0.56
C TYR A 63 -18.53 7.10 0.36
N ILE A 64 -18.41 6.68 1.61
CA ILE A 64 -17.46 7.21 2.60
C ILE A 64 -16.41 6.13 2.87
N GLU A 65 -15.14 6.44 2.65
CA GLU A 65 -14.02 5.64 3.13
C GLU A 65 -13.72 6.03 4.57
N VAL A 66 -13.58 5.05 5.46
CA VAL A 66 -13.21 5.26 6.86
C VAL A 66 -11.91 4.51 7.14
N ALA A 67 -10.85 5.25 7.48
CA ALA A 67 -9.59 4.68 7.93
C ALA A 67 -9.48 4.86 9.44
N TYR A 68 -9.28 3.77 10.18
CA TYR A 68 -9.30 3.79 11.65
C TYR A 68 -8.20 2.93 12.26
N GLY A 69 -7.88 3.20 13.53
CA GLY A 69 -6.93 2.42 14.30
C GLY A 69 -6.08 3.25 15.23
N TYR A 70 -4.88 2.78 15.55
CA TYR A 70 -4.00 3.40 16.54
C TYR A 70 -2.72 3.94 15.92
N ALA A 71 -2.37 5.17 16.30
CA ALA A 71 -1.14 5.84 15.90
C ALA A 71 -0.28 6.20 17.12
N SER A 72 1.05 6.19 16.95
CA SER A 72 1.93 6.79 17.96
C SER A 72 1.95 8.32 17.81
N THR A 73 1.66 9.02 18.90
CA THR A 73 1.73 10.48 18.99
C THR A 73 3.13 11.00 19.28
N ALA A 74 4.17 10.13 19.28
CA ALA A 74 5.54 10.50 19.67
C ALA A 74 6.14 11.66 18.86
N PHE A 75 5.65 11.93 17.65
CA PHE A 75 6.04 13.08 16.83
C PHE A 75 5.69 14.43 17.48
N THR A 76 4.63 14.51 18.31
CA THR A 76 4.28 15.74 19.04
C THR A 76 5.26 16.06 20.17
N ARG A 77 6.13 15.11 20.58
CA ARG A 77 7.19 15.36 21.55
C ARG A 77 8.49 15.87 20.93
N MET A 78 8.50 16.15 19.62
CA MET A 78 9.58 16.90 18.98
C MET A 78 9.38 18.39 19.20
N ALA A 79 10.43 19.11 19.58
CA ALA A 79 10.37 20.53 19.86
C ALA A 79 9.90 21.32 18.63
N GLY A 80 8.84 22.12 18.78
CA GLY A 80 8.17 22.83 17.68
C GLY A 80 7.09 22.04 16.93
N ALA A 81 6.76 20.83 17.37
CA ALA A 81 5.70 19.99 16.80
C ALA A 81 4.58 19.66 17.81
N GLU A 82 4.54 20.34 18.96
CA GLU A 82 3.66 20.03 20.10
C GLU A 82 2.18 20.04 19.73
N ASN A 83 1.77 20.99 18.88
CA ASN A 83 0.40 21.12 18.39
C ASN A 83 0.10 20.29 17.13
N ALA A 84 1.05 19.52 16.60
CA ALA A 84 0.92 18.90 15.26
C ALA A 84 -0.30 17.97 15.13
N LEU A 85 -0.65 17.23 16.20
CA LEU A 85 -1.85 16.39 16.24
C LEU A 85 -3.16 17.22 16.23
N VAL A 86 -3.17 18.36 16.95
CA VAL A 86 -4.32 19.28 17.04
C VAL A 86 -4.54 20.01 15.72
N GLU A 87 -3.46 20.37 15.04
CA GLU A 87 -3.52 21.03 13.74
C GLU A 87 -3.82 20.05 12.61
N TRP A 88 -3.06 18.96 12.46
CA TRP A 88 -3.05 18.16 11.22
C TRP A 88 -3.62 16.74 11.37
N GLY A 89 -3.92 16.30 12.60
CA GLY A 89 -4.36 14.94 12.90
C GLY A 89 -3.25 13.92 12.65
N VAL A 90 -3.62 12.77 12.09
CA VAL A 90 -2.70 11.72 11.61
C VAL A 90 -3.18 11.28 10.23
N SER A 91 -2.29 11.16 9.24
CA SER A 91 -2.66 10.64 7.92
C SER A 91 -2.94 9.14 7.98
N ASP A 92 -3.78 8.60 7.09
CA ASP A 92 -4.10 7.17 7.07
C ASP A 92 -2.83 6.31 7.00
N GLU A 93 -1.85 6.76 6.21
CA GLU A 93 -0.58 6.09 5.96
C GLU A 93 0.35 6.05 7.20
N ASP A 94 0.18 7.00 8.13
CA ASP A 94 0.90 7.13 9.41
C ASP A 94 0.24 6.36 10.57
N ILE A 95 -1.02 5.94 10.43
CA ILE A 95 -1.69 5.11 11.46
C ILE A 95 -0.91 3.79 11.58
N THR A 96 -0.47 3.48 12.81
CA THR A 96 0.55 2.46 13.10
C THR A 96 0.00 1.03 13.05
N ILE A 97 -1.20 0.82 13.59
CA ILE A 97 -2.07 -0.32 13.26
C ILE A 97 -3.34 0.28 12.68
N ARG A 98 -3.63 -0.02 11.40
CA ARG A 98 -4.84 0.48 10.75
C ARG A 98 -5.65 -0.60 10.07
N GLU A 99 -6.91 -0.26 9.84
CA GLU A 99 -7.86 -0.94 8.98
C GLU A 99 -8.64 0.12 8.18
N LYS A 100 -9.24 -0.27 7.05
CA LYS A 100 -10.10 0.61 6.25
C LYS A 100 -11.41 -0.09 5.95
N MET A 101 -12.49 0.69 5.90
CA MET A 101 -13.80 0.25 5.43
C MET A 101 -14.42 1.26 4.47
N ILE A 102 -15.32 0.78 3.62
CA ILE A 102 -16.16 1.59 2.74
C ILE A 102 -17.59 1.52 3.28
N ILE A 103 -18.25 2.67 3.38
CA ILE A 103 -19.66 2.80 3.75
C ILE A 103 -20.43 3.33 2.54
N CYS A 104 -21.16 2.45 1.87
CA CYS A 104 -22.15 2.80 0.86
C CYS A 104 -23.52 3.03 1.54
N ASP A 105 -23.96 2.08 2.36
CA ASP A 105 -25.31 2.05 2.95
C ASP A 105 -25.33 1.86 4.48
N GLU A 106 -26.53 1.60 5.03
CA GLU A 106 -26.78 1.45 6.47
C GLU A 106 -26.25 0.11 7.04
N ALA A 107 -26.19 -0.95 6.23
CA ALA A 107 -25.59 -2.22 6.66
C ALA A 107 -24.08 -2.07 6.81
N ASP A 108 -23.42 -1.38 5.87
CA ASP A 108 -22.01 -1.01 6.00
C ASP A 108 -21.77 -0.13 7.24
N GLU A 109 -22.64 0.86 7.51
CA GLU A 109 -22.54 1.73 8.69
C GLU A 109 -22.56 0.92 10.00
N ILE A 110 -23.45 -0.07 10.11
CA ILE A 110 -23.57 -0.94 11.29
C ILE A 110 -22.30 -1.78 11.48
N ILE A 111 -21.79 -2.39 10.41
CA ILE A 111 -20.57 -3.22 10.48
C ILE A 111 -19.36 -2.34 10.81
N ALA A 112 -19.22 -1.17 10.18
CA ALA A 112 -18.13 -0.24 10.43
C ALA A 112 -18.12 0.27 11.87
N LYS A 113 -19.26 0.70 12.42
CA LYS A 113 -19.37 1.12 13.83
C LYS A 113 -18.98 0.00 14.80
N SER A 114 -19.37 -1.24 14.51
CA SER A 114 -18.97 -2.41 15.29
C SER A 114 -17.44 -2.64 15.25
N LYS A 115 -16.83 -2.61 14.06
CA LYS A 115 -15.39 -2.85 13.88
C LYS A 115 -14.51 -1.73 14.44
N ILE A 116 -14.93 -0.47 14.32
CA ILE A 116 -14.25 0.68 14.92
C ILE A 116 -14.25 0.56 16.45
N ALA A 117 -15.37 0.13 17.06
CA ALA A 117 -15.46 -0.10 18.51
C ALA A 117 -14.59 -1.29 18.97
N GLU A 118 -14.68 -2.43 18.26
CA GLU A 118 -13.84 -3.61 18.51
C GLU A 118 -12.34 -3.27 18.49
N MET A 119 -11.90 -2.49 17.51
CA MET A 119 -10.51 -2.04 17.42
C MET A 119 -10.14 -1.02 18.50
N TYR A 120 -11.04 -0.11 18.87
CA TYR A 120 -10.84 0.84 19.98
C TYR A 120 -10.59 0.10 21.29
N ASP A 121 -11.48 -0.81 21.66
CA ASP A 121 -11.41 -1.56 22.93
C ASP A 121 -10.20 -2.51 22.98
N THR A 122 -9.88 -3.16 21.86
CA THR A 122 -8.75 -4.12 21.76
C THR A 122 -7.40 -3.50 22.13
N TYR A 123 -7.19 -2.23 21.81
CA TYR A 123 -5.89 -1.55 21.95
C TYR A 123 -5.91 -0.32 22.88
N LEU A 124 -7.01 -0.08 23.60
CA LEU A 124 -7.25 1.13 24.40
C LEU A 124 -6.10 1.51 25.33
N HIS A 125 -5.52 0.51 26.00
CA HIS A 125 -4.44 0.68 26.97
C HIS A 125 -3.07 0.18 26.46
N THR A 126 -2.96 -0.17 25.16
CA THR A 126 -1.71 -0.69 24.60
C THR A 126 -0.66 0.43 24.45
N PRO A 127 0.53 0.31 25.07
CA PRO A 127 1.58 1.30 24.93
C PRO A 127 2.18 1.29 23.52
N LYS A 128 2.79 2.42 23.15
CA LYS A 128 3.42 2.65 21.84
C LYS A 128 4.27 1.49 21.33
N ASP A 129 5.16 0.96 22.16
CA ASP A 129 6.17 0.00 21.70
C ASP A 129 5.56 -1.40 21.50
N GLU A 130 4.45 -1.72 22.16
CA GLU A 130 3.63 -2.91 21.87
C GLU A 130 2.85 -2.74 20.56
N LEU A 131 2.25 -1.57 20.28
CA LEU A 131 1.65 -1.28 18.96
C LEU A 131 2.68 -1.44 17.83
N LEU A 132 3.91 -0.94 18.03
CA LEU A 132 5.00 -1.11 17.05
C LEU A 132 5.40 -2.58 16.88
N LEU A 133 5.31 -3.41 17.93
CA LEU A 133 5.52 -4.85 17.85
C LEU A 133 4.38 -5.55 17.10
N PHE A 134 3.12 -5.21 17.36
CA PHE A 134 1.97 -5.72 16.60
C PHE A 134 2.07 -5.35 15.10
N ALA A 135 2.49 -4.13 14.78
CA ALA A 135 2.65 -3.67 13.40
C ALA A 135 3.75 -4.47 12.68
N LYS A 136 4.87 -4.69 13.37
CA LYS A 136 6.00 -5.51 12.89
C LYS A 136 5.60 -6.97 12.65
N GLU A 137 4.74 -7.55 13.48
CA GLU A 137 4.26 -8.92 13.32
C GLU A 137 3.17 -9.04 12.25
N LYS A 138 2.20 -8.10 12.15
CA LYS A 138 1.29 -7.98 10.98
C LYS A 138 2.12 -7.91 9.68
N ARG A 139 3.16 -7.06 9.62
CA ARG A 139 4.05 -6.88 8.45
C ARG A 139 4.81 -8.15 8.09
N LYS A 140 5.31 -8.87 9.10
CA LYS A 140 6.00 -10.15 8.96
C LYS A 140 5.09 -11.23 8.40
N ALA A 141 3.82 -11.29 8.82
CA ALA A 141 2.81 -12.19 8.28
C ALA A 141 2.48 -11.87 6.80
N PHE A 142 2.27 -10.59 6.45
CA PHE A 142 2.11 -10.14 5.06
C PHE A 142 3.30 -10.57 4.16
N ILE A 143 4.53 -10.30 4.59
CA ILE A 143 5.75 -10.73 3.88
C ILE A 143 5.92 -12.28 3.87
N GLN A 144 5.26 -13.02 4.78
CA GLN A 144 5.22 -14.50 4.75
C GLN A 144 4.20 -15.05 3.75
N GLN A 145 3.09 -14.36 3.47
CA GLN A 145 2.14 -14.75 2.42
C GLN A 145 2.81 -14.72 1.04
N ILE A 146 3.52 -13.63 0.71
CA ILE A 146 4.33 -13.53 -0.51
C ILE A 146 5.36 -14.67 -0.59
N GLN A 147 6.01 -14.99 0.52
CA GLN A 147 6.95 -16.11 0.59
C GLN A 147 6.28 -17.46 0.32
N ALA A 148 5.04 -17.67 0.81
CA ALA A 148 4.31 -18.92 0.62
C ALA A 148 3.97 -19.15 -0.87
N LYS A 149 3.57 -18.10 -1.60
CA LYS A 149 3.26 -18.16 -3.04
C LYS A 149 4.51 -18.30 -3.92
N LEU A 150 5.61 -17.62 -3.58
CA LEU A 150 6.83 -17.63 -4.41
C LEU A 150 7.81 -18.78 -4.10
N LYS A 151 7.72 -19.45 -2.94
CA LYS A 151 8.61 -20.60 -2.61
C LYS A 151 8.45 -21.79 -3.57
N PRO A 152 7.23 -22.25 -3.92
CA PRO A 152 7.05 -23.34 -4.89
C PRO A 152 7.60 -22.98 -6.27
N LEU A 153 7.51 -21.70 -6.65
CA LEU A 153 8.08 -21.16 -7.88
C LEU A 153 9.62 -21.02 -7.84
N GLY A 154 10.31 -21.58 -6.83
CA GLY A 154 11.76 -21.68 -6.78
C GLY A 154 12.50 -20.41 -6.34
N PHE A 155 11.81 -19.40 -5.81
CA PHE A 155 12.44 -18.16 -5.36
C PHE A 155 13.13 -18.30 -4.01
N LYS A 156 14.31 -17.68 -3.90
CA LYS A 156 15.05 -17.46 -2.65
C LYS A 156 14.82 -16.03 -2.18
N LYS A 157 14.55 -15.83 -0.90
CA LYS A 157 14.22 -14.51 -0.32
C LYS A 157 15.40 -13.87 0.39
N LYS A 158 15.54 -12.54 0.23
CA LYS A 158 16.44 -11.66 1.00
C LYS A 158 15.68 -10.37 1.32
N ALA A 159 15.46 -10.10 2.61
CA ALA A 159 14.58 -9.01 3.08
C ALA A 159 13.20 -9.01 2.38
N ASN A 160 12.90 -8.00 1.56
CA ASN A 160 11.65 -7.87 0.79
C ASN A 160 11.82 -8.22 -0.71
N THR A 161 12.94 -8.83 -1.08
CA THR A 161 13.22 -9.30 -2.44
C THR A 161 13.16 -10.82 -2.50
N TRP A 162 12.68 -11.33 -3.62
CA TRP A 162 12.62 -12.74 -3.98
C TRP A 162 13.31 -12.90 -5.32
N THR A 163 14.38 -13.68 -5.39
CA THR A 163 15.17 -13.90 -6.61
C THR A 163 15.17 -15.37 -7.04
N ARG A 164 15.03 -15.63 -8.34
CA ARG A 164 15.20 -16.94 -8.98
C ARG A 164 16.12 -16.79 -10.20
N SER A 165 17.02 -17.75 -10.43
CA SER A 165 17.78 -17.81 -11.68
C SER A 165 16.85 -18.19 -12.85
N LEU A 166 16.97 -17.47 -13.97
CA LEU A 166 16.38 -17.84 -15.27
C LEU A 166 17.42 -18.53 -16.16
N THR A 167 18.67 -18.06 -16.13
CA THR A 167 19.84 -18.62 -16.83
C THR A 167 21.10 -18.28 -16.05
N ASP A 168 22.24 -18.87 -16.41
CA ASP A 168 23.56 -18.53 -15.81
C ASP A 168 23.91 -17.04 -15.92
N THR A 169 23.29 -16.31 -16.87
CA THR A 169 23.48 -14.86 -17.06
C THR A 169 22.40 -13.99 -16.39
N TYR A 170 21.20 -14.50 -16.12
CA TYR A 170 20.04 -13.67 -15.75
C TYR A 170 19.19 -14.23 -14.59
N TYR A 171 18.73 -13.34 -13.72
CA TYR A 171 17.74 -13.63 -12.68
C TYR A 171 16.39 -12.95 -12.95
N LEU A 172 15.33 -13.52 -12.38
CA LEU A 172 14.03 -12.88 -12.15
C LEU A 172 13.96 -12.45 -10.68
N MET A 173 13.60 -11.20 -10.42
CA MET A 173 13.36 -10.68 -9.08
C MET A 173 11.92 -10.17 -8.95
N PHE A 174 11.24 -10.58 -7.88
CA PHE A 174 10.06 -9.89 -7.35
C PHE A 174 10.48 -9.09 -6.11
N ASN A 175 10.06 -7.83 -6.01
CA ASN A 175 10.41 -6.93 -4.91
C ASN A 175 9.16 -6.26 -4.36
N ALA A 176 8.89 -6.49 -3.07
CA ALA A 176 7.92 -5.70 -2.31
C ALA A 176 8.63 -4.44 -1.78
N GLN A 177 8.75 -3.43 -2.64
CA GLN A 177 9.37 -2.16 -2.31
C GLN A 177 8.43 -1.37 -1.41
N LYS A 178 8.80 -1.15 -0.15
CA LYS A 178 8.10 -0.18 0.71
C LYS A 178 8.28 1.23 0.10
N SER A 179 7.21 2.02 0.12
CA SER A 179 7.21 3.44 -0.23
C SER A 179 8.25 4.24 0.58
N SER A 180 8.82 5.27 -0.04
CA SER A 180 9.70 6.23 0.66
C SER A 180 8.93 7.31 1.42
N PHE A 181 7.61 7.38 1.21
CA PHE A 181 6.73 8.44 1.74
C PHE A 181 5.65 7.91 2.68
N SER A 182 5.32 6.61 2.61
CA SER A 182 4.20 5.97 3.30
C SER A 182 4.58 4.57 3.81
N ASP A 183 3.71 3.87 4.56
CA ASP A 183 3.96 2.46 4.95
C ASP A 183 3.57 1.42 3.87
N GLU A 184 3.10 1.88 2.72
CA GLU A 184 2.54 1.05 1.64
C GLU A 184 3.61 0.43 0.73
N TYR A 185 3.19 -0.44 -0.21
CA TYR A 185 4.10 -1.21 -1.07
C TYR A 185 3.85 -1.04 -2.57
N TYR A 186 4.94 -0.97 -3.33
CA TYR A 186 4.97 -1.24 -4.76
C TYR A 186 5.47 -2.67 -5.00
N PHE A 187 4.74 -3.48 -5.76
CA PHE A 187 5.16 -4.82 -6.17
C PHE A 187 5.77 -4.77 -7.56
N ASN A 188 7.07 -5.01 -7.63
CA ASN A 188 7.86 -4.80 -8.83
C ASN A 188 8.48 -6.13 -9.29
N LEU A 189 8.46 -6.37 -10.61
CA LEU A 189 9.23 -7.43 -11.26
C LEU A 189 10.42 -6.85 -12.00
N TYR A 190 11.55 -7.54 -11.94
CA TYR A 190 12.77 -7.20 -12.66
C TYR A 190 13.38 -8.45 -13.30
N ILE A 191 14.00 -8.29 -14.48
CA ILE A 191 14.95 -9.28 -15.02
C ILE A 191 16.32 -8.62 -15.11
N GLY A 192 17.21 -8.97 -14.19
CA GLY A 192 18.55 -8.38 -14.08
C GLY A 192 19.67 -9.38 -14.37
N LYS A 193 20.87 -8.85 -14.60
CA LYS A 193 22.05 -9.66 -14.93
C LYS A 193 22.72 -10.18 -13.66
N ASN A 194 23.13 -11.45 -13.65
CA ASN A 194 23.85 -12.03 -12.52
C ASN A 194 25.17 -11.26 -12.30
N GLY A 195 25.44 -10.87 -11.05
CA GLY A 195 26.63 -10.10 -10.68
C GLY A 195 26.51 -8.57 -10.80
N THR A 196 25.35 -8.02 -11.18
CA THR A 196 25.11 -6.56 -11.15
C THR A 196 24.21 -6.16 -9.98
N ASN A 197 24.54 -5.06 -9.31
CA ASN A 197 23.70 -4.46 -8.25
C ASN A 197 22.89 -3.29 -8.82
N ASP A 198 21.60 -3.23 -8.50
CA ASP A 198 20.64 -2.10 -8.51
C ASP A 198 20.47 -1.23 -9.79
N TYR A 199 21.36 -1.34 -10.77
CA TYR A 199 21.38 -0.60 -12.04
C TYR A 199 21.56 -1.52 -13.26
N GLY A 200 21.58 -2.84 -13.06
CA GLY A 200 21.76 -3.85 -14.11
C GLY A 200 20.47 -4.51 -14.60
N ASP A 201 19.31 -3.99 -14.21
CA ASP A 201 18.01 -4.55 -14.59
C ASP A 201 17.71 -4.29 -16.07
N CYS A 202 17.65 -5.37 -16.83
CA CYS A 202 17.36 -5.38 -18.26
C CYS A 202 15.86 -5.28 -18.54
N TYR A 203 15.00 -5.51 -17.56
CA TYR A 203 13.56 -5.28 -17.62
C TYR A 203 13.03 -4.95 -16.22
N TYR A 204 12.02 -4.08 -16.17
CA TYR A 204 11.24 -3.68 -15.01
C TYR A 204 9.76 -3.66 -15.39
N THR A 205 8.88 -4.09 -14.49
CA THR A 205 7.47 -3.72 -14.52
C THR A 205 6.90 -3.68 -13.12
N ARG A 206 5.75 -3.01 -12.94
CA ARG A 206 5.00 -3.01 -11.69
C ARG A 206 3.75 -3.87 -11.84
N ILE A 207 3.54 -4.79 -10.90
CA ILE A 207 2.28 -5.51 -10.77
C ILE A 207 1.44 -4.76 -9.74
N ALA A 208 0.31 -4.22 -10.18
CA ALA A 208 -0.73 -3.70 -9.30
C ALA A 208 -2.08 -3.89 -9.99
N PRO A 209 -3.18 -4.02 -9.24
CA PRO A 209 -4.50 -3.70 -9.77
C PRO A 209 -4.53 -2.24 -10.27
N ALA A 210 -5.48 -1.91 -11.15
CA ALA A 210 -5.75 -0.51 -11.47
C ALA A 210 -6.02 0.27 -10.17
N ASP A 211 -5.49 1.49 -10.10
CA ASP A 211 -5.68 2.46 -9.00
C ASP A 211 -5.24 2.01 -7.58
N MET A 212 -4.64 0.82 -7.43
CA MET A 212 -4.09 0.29 -6.17
C MET A 212 -2.56 0.26 -6.18
N SER A 213 -1.91 1.39 -6.50
CA SER A 213 -0.45 1.51 -6.51
C SER A 213 0.04 2.88 -5.99
N PRO A 214 0.70 2.97 -4.82
CA PRO A 214 1.09 1.88 -3.93
C PRO A 214 -0.13 1.15 -3.33
N MET A 215 0.10 -0.01 -2.72
CA MET A 215 -0.93 -0.84 -2.10
C MET A 215 -0.79 -0.80 -0.58
N ASP A 216 -1.89 -0.44 0.10
CA ASP A 216 -1.96 -0.46 1.56
C ASP A 216 -2.10 -1.90 2.09
N TRP A 217 -0.96 -2.47 2.46
CA TRP A 217 -0.84 -3.82 2.99
C TRP A 217 -1.51 -4.03 4.36
N GLN A 218 -1.82 -2.96 5.10
CA GLN A 218 -2.53 -3.06 6.39
C GLN A 218 -4.05 -3.10 6.22
N ALA A 219 -4.55 -2.38 5.22
CA ALA A 219 -5.99 -2.21 4.97
C ALA A 219 -6.63 -3.39 4.22
N LEU A 220 -5.87 -4.09 3.37
CA LEU A 220 -6.36 -5.30 2.70
C LEU A 220 -6.52 -6.45 3.69
N ASN A 221 -7.63 -7.18 3.56
CA ASN A 221 -7.74 -8.46 4.28
C ASN A 221 -6.83 -9.52 3.63
N LYS A 222 -6.59 -10.60 4.37
CA LYS A 222 -5.65 -11.65 3.96
C LYS A 222 -6.12 -12.34 2.67
N GLU A 223 -7.42 -12.56 2.54
CA GLU A 223 -8.03 -13.29 1.44
C GLU A 223 -7.99 -12.49 0.13
N GLU A 224 -8.18 -11.17 0.19
CA GLU A 224 -7.93 -10.22 -0.91
C GLU A 224 -6.47 -10.23 -1.36
N PHE A 225 -5.52 -10.23 -0.41
CA PHE A 225 -4.11 -10.22 -0.75
C PHE A 225 -3.64 -11.58 -1.32
N ASP A 226 -4.08 -12.70 -0.74
CA ASP A 226 -3.90 -14.05 -1.31
C ASP A 226 -4.48 -14.12 -2.75
N PHE A 227 -5.64 -13.52 -3.00
CA PHE A 227 -6.26 -13.42 -4.33
C PHE A 227 -5.45 -12.55 -5.30
N PHE A 228 -4.97 -11.37 -4.87
CA PHE A 228 -4.07 -10.53 -5.68
C PHE A 228 -2.81 -11.30 -6.09
N LEU A 229 -2.18 -12.03 -5.15
CA LEU A 229 -1.02 -12.86 -5.44
C LEU A 229 -1.35 -13.96 -6.45
N ASP A 230 -2.45 -14.71 -6.26
CA ASP A 230 -2.85 -15.83 -7.12
C ASP A 230 -3.35 -15.42 -8.51
N LYS A 231 -3.90 -14.21 -8.67
CA LYS A 231 -4.47 -13.72 -9.95
C LYS A 231 -3.56 -12.78 -10.72
N SER A 232 -2.66 -12.06 -10.04
CA SER A 232 -1.81 -11.03 -10.67
C SER A 232 -0.32 -11.38 -10.61
N VAL A 233 0.18 -11.81 -9.45
CA VAL A 233 1.62 -12.01 -9.24
C VAL A 233 2.10 -13.36 -9.75
N VAL A 234 1.48 -14.45 -9.29
CA VAL A 234 1.84 -15.82 -9.67
C VAL A 234 1.76 -16.02 -11.20
N PRO A 235 0.67 -15.66 -11.90
CA PRO A 235 0.56 -15.93 -13.33
C PRO A 235 1.59 -15.19 -14.19
N GLU A 236 1.92 -13.93 -13.87
CA GLU A 236 2.95 -13.19 -14.61
C GLU A 236 4.36 -13.73 -14.32
N VAL A 237 4.63 -14.14 -13.08
CA VAL A 237 5.88 -14.79 -12.68
C VAL A 237 6.06 -16.13 -13.37
N GLU A 238 5.04 -16.99 -13.39
CA GLU A 238 5.07 -18.30 -14.06
C GLU A 238 5.23 -18.14 -15.57
N LYS A 239 4.52 -17.19 -16.19
CA LYS A 239 4.65 -16.81 -17.60
C LYS A 239 6.07 -16.42 -17.98
N ILE A 240 6.81 -15.73 -17.10
CA ILE A 240 8.23 -15.40 -17.31
C ILE A 240 9.11 -16.64 -17.09
N ILE A 241 8.89 -17.43 -16.04
CA ILE A 241 9.71 -18.62 -15.73
C ILE A 241 9.59 -19.70 -16.81
N CYS A 242 8.40 -19.91 -17.35
CA CYS A 242 8.09 -20.98 -18.30
C CYS A 242 8.27 -20.57 -19.78
N THR A 243 8.59 -19.30 -20.06
CA THR A 243 8.96 -18.85 -21.41
C THR A 243 10.47 -18.62 -21.50
N PRO A 244 11.21 -19.22 -22.46
CA PRO A 244 12.61 -18.89 -22.68
C PRO A 244 12.84 -17.39 -22.90
N LEU A 245 13.91 -16.81 -22.33
CA LEU A 245 14.19 -15.37 -22.40
C LEU A 245 14.21 -14.82 -23.84
N ALA A 246 14.74 -15.58 -24.80
CA ALA A 246 14.74 -15.19 -26.22
C ALA A 246 13.33 -15.09 -26.83
N GLU A 247 12.35 -15.85 -26.33
CA GLU A 247 10.95 -15.79 -26.77
C GLU A 247 10.14 -14.71 -26.01
N LEU A 248 10.47 -14.42 -24.75
CA LEU A 248 10.01 -13.21 -24.06
C LEU A 248 10.52 -11.95 -24.79
N GLY A 249 11.76 -12.01 -25.29
CA GLY A 249 12.43 -10.95 -26.03
C GLY A 249 11.77 -10.54 -27.34
N LYS A 250 10.78 -11.29 -27.84
CA LYS A 250 9.98 -10.98 -29.04
C LYS A 250 8.60 -10.37 -28.73
N LYS A 251 8.19 -10.36 -27.46
CA LYS A 251 6.83 -9.99 -27.03
C LYS A 251 6.75 -8.49 -26.68
N PRO A 252 5.91 -7.68 -27.37
CA PRO A 252 5.90 -6.23 -27.18
C PRO A 252 5.68 -5.70 -25.76
N SER A 253 4.95 -6.44 -24.92
CA SER A 253 4.75 -6.08 -23.52
C SER A 253 6.07 -5.94 -22.73
N TYR A 254 7.08 -6.74 -23.05
CA TYR A 254 8.37 -6.70 -22.35
C TYR A 254 9.31 -5.62 -22.90
N TRP A 255 9.02 -5.06 -24.07
CA TRP A 255 9.82 -3.99 -24.67
C TRP A 255 9.60 -2.63 -24.02
N ILE A 256 8.43 -2.40 -23.40
CA ILE A 256 8.12 -1.15 -22.69
C ILE A 256 8.97 -1.03 -21.41
N GLY A 257 9.11 -2.12 -20.66
CA GLY A 257 9.82 -2.16 -19.38
C GLY A 257 11.35 -2.28 -19.45
N CYS A 258 11.98 -2.27 -20.63
CA CYS A 258 13.42 -2.49 -20.75
C CYS A 258 14.23 -1.17 -20.73
N HIS A 259 14.95 -0.94 -19.64
CA HIS A 259 15.70 0.30 -19.38
C HIS A 259 17.19 0.25 -19.78
N CYS A 260 17.73 -0.90 -20.18
CA CYS A 260 19.14 -0.99 -20.58
C CYS A 260 19.38 -0.46 -22.01
N ASN A 261 20.61 -0.01 -22.31
CA ASN A 261 20.97 0.43 -23.66
C ASN A 261 21.11 -0.79 -24.60
N ARG A 262 19.98 -1.19 -25.20
CA ARG A 262 19.84 -2.44 -26.00
C ARG A 262 20.78 -2.50 -27.19
N GLN A 263 21.09 -1.37 -27.82
CA GLN A 263 22.04 -1.29 -28.93
C GLN A 263 23.45 -1.68 -28.47
N LYS A 264 23.92 -1.12 -27.35
CA LYS A 264 25.26 -1.35 -26.78
C LYS A 264 25.37 -2.61 -25.90
N CYS A 265 24.27 -3.29 -25.59
CA CYS A 265 24.29 -4.51 -24.81
C CYS A 265 24.49 -5.75 -25.70
N GLU A 266 25.67 -6.35 -25.64
CA GLU A 266 26.03 -7.57 -26.38
C GLU A 266 25.24 -8.80 -25.90
N SER A 267 24.94 -8.87 -24.59
CA SER A 267 24.20 -9.99 -23.98
C SER A 267 22.67 -9.87 -24.10
N CYS A 268 22.14 -8.85 -24.79
CA CYS A 268 20.73 -8.47 -24.68
C CYS A 268 19.78 -9.59 -25.15
N TRP A 269 18.83 -9.98 -24.29
CA TRP A 269 17.84 -11.02 -24.60
C TRP A 269 16.62 -10.51 -25.39
N GLN A 270 16.47 -9.20 -25.55
CA GLN A 270 15.39 -8.61 -26.36
C GLN A 270 15.81 -8.52 -27.83
N GLN A 271 14.92 -8.93 -28.73
CA GLN A 271 15.20 -8.96 -30.17
C GLN A 271 15.31 -7.54 -30.74
N LYS A 272 16.49 -7.15 -31.23
CA LYS A 272 16.76 -5.78 -31.71
C LYS A 272 15.88 -5.40 -32.93
N ASN A 273 15.57 -6.37 -33.80
CA ASN A 273 15.17 -6.15 -35.19
C ASN A 273 13.66 -5.88 -35.44
N LEU A 274 12.84 -5.65 -34.41
CA LEU A 274 11.37 -5.50 -34.57
C LEU A 274 10.83 -4.08 -34.32
N TRP A 275 11.70 -3.14 -33.95
CA TRP A 275 11.35 -1.71 -33.78
C TRP A 275 12.00 -0.78 -34.81
N GLU A 276 13.06 -1.20 -35.49
CA GLU A 276 13.72 -0.40 -36.54
C GLU A 276 12.90 -0.33 -37.85
N THR A 277 11.68 -0.89 -37.84
CA THR A 277 10.67 -0.78 -38.90
C THR A 277 9.47 0.08 -38.47
N LYS A 278 9.73 1.32 -38.03
CA LYS A 278 8.79 2.45 -38.14
C LYS A 278 9.47 3.80 -37.97
#